data_AF-A0A1V5WS99-F1
#
_entry.id   AF-A0A1V5WS99-F1
#
_cell.length_a   1.000
_cell.length_b   1.000
_cell.length_c   1.000
_cell.angle_alpha   90.00
_cell.angle_beta   90.00
_cell.angle_gamma   90.00
#
_symmetry.space_group_name_H-M   'P 1'
#
loop_
_entity.id
_entity.type
_entity.pdbx_description
1 polymer ?
#
loop_
_entity_poly.entity_id
_entity_poly.type
_entity_poly.pdbx_seq_one_letter_code
_entity_poly.pdbx_strand_id
1 'polypeptide(L)' 'MNMILLTEEQANSVRGMYGEYSMLDPFRVVEGWALPIKILEKPEFSSVKDFLSSLPQQEVTLIVEDDN' A
#
# COMPACT_ATOMS: atom_id res chain seq x y z
N MET A 1 -3.78 -1.37 12.20
CA MET A 1 -2.61 -0.72 11.53
C MET A 1 -3.17 0.26 10.51
N ASN A 2 -2.75 1.52 10.51
CA ASN A 2 -3.18 2.47 9.48
C ASN A 2 -2.61 2.07 8.12
N MET A 3 -3.51 1.83 7.18
CA MET A 3 -3.17 1.47 5.81
C MET A 3 -3.95 2.33 4.83
N ILE A 4 -3.37 2.47 3.65
CA ILE A 4 -3.91 3.23 2.53
C ILE A 4 -4.64 2.21 1.65
N LEU A 5 -5.96 2.35 1.51
CA LEU A 5 -6.70 1.45 0.64
C LEU A 5 -6.50 1.82 -0.82
N LEU A 6 -6.26 0.80 -1.63
CA LEU A 6 -5.99 0.90 -3.05
C LEU A 6 -6.94 -0.01 -3.82
N THR A 7 -7.36 0.46 -4.98
CA THR A 7 -8.00 -0.43 -5.96
C THR A 7 -6.94 -1.26 -6.67
N GLU A 8 -7.36 -2.31 -7.36
CA GLU A 8 -6.46 -3.15 -8.18
C GLU A 8 -5.66 -2.34 -9.21
N GLU A 9 -6.27 -1.33 -9.84
CA GLU A 9 -5.58 -0.45 -10.78
C GLU A 9 -4.50 0.38 -10.10
N GLN A 10 -4.81 0.97 -8.94
CA GLN A 10 -3.86 1.78 -8.18
C GLN A 10 -2.71 0.94 -7.63
N ALA A 11 -3.04 -0.24 -7.11
CA ALA A 11 -2.07 -1.24 -6.67
C ALA A 11 -1.12 -1.62 -7.82
N ASN A 12 -1.63 -1.87 -9.02
CA ASN A 12 -0.80 -2.17 -10.18
C ASN A 12 0.05 -0.98 -10.63
N SER A 13 -0.48 0.25 -10.60
CA SER A 13 0.30 1.45 -10.92
C SER A 13 1.50 1.64 -9.99
N VAL A 14 1.35 1.32 -8.70
CA VAL A 14 2.42 1.50 -7.73
C VAL A 14 3.37 0.28 -7.64
N ARG A 15 2.84 -0.94 -7.81
CA ARG A 15 3.58 -2.22 -7.81
C ARG A 15 4.61 -2.34 -8.94
N GLY A 16 4.46 -1.58 -10.02
CA GLY A 16 5.40 -1.57 -11.16
C GLY A 16 6.44 -0.45 -11.13
N MET A 17 6.21 0.64 -10.38
CA MET A 17 7.10 1.80 -10.40
C MET A 17 8.40 1.60 -9.61
N TYR A 18 8.38 0.71 -8.62
CA TYR A 18 9.46 0.59 -7.64
C TYR A 18 9.86 -0.87 -7.42
N GLY A 19 10.03 -1.64 -8.49
CA GLY A 19 10.30 -3.09 -8.46
C GLY A 19 11.49 -3.57 -7.60
N GLU A 20 12.30 -2.67 -7.06
CA GLU A 20 13.36 -2.95 -6.08
C GLU A 20 12.95 -2.72 -4.61
N TYR A 21 11.82 -2.05 -4.35
CA TYR A 21 11.35 -1.71 -3.02
C TYR A 21 10.05 -2.44 -2.65
N SER A 22 10.17 -3.62 -2.04
CA SER A 22 9.01 -4.41 -1.56
C SER A 22 8.13 -3.68 -0.54
N MET A 23 8.57 -2.57 0.04
CA MET A 23 7.74 -1.75 0.94
C MET A 23 6.58 -1.07 0.20
N LEU A 24 6.71 -0.86 -1.12
CA LEU A 24 5.65 -0.35 -1.98
C LEU A 24 4.85 -1.47 -2.66
N ASP A 25 5.04 -2.71 -2.22
CA ASP A 25 4.21 -3.82 -2.69
C ASP A 25 2.88 -3.78 -1.91
N PRO A 26 1.75 -3.45 -2.56
CA PRO A 26 0.45 -3.43 -1.90
C PRO A 26 0.10 -4.86 -1.47
N PHE A 27 -0.38 -5.01 -0.25
CA PHE A 27 -0.84 -6.30 0.26
C PHE A 27 -2.30 -6.50 -0.14
N ARG A 28 -2.66 -7.75 -0.42
CA ARG A 28 -4.05 -8.10 -0.69
C ARG A 28 -4.82 -8.16 0.63
N VAL A 29 -5.95 -7.47 0.70
CA VAL A 29 -6.84 -7.43 1.86
C VAL A 29 -8.26 -7.80 1.42
N VAL A 30 -9.16 -8.02 2.38
CA VAL A 30 -10.55 -8.42 2.13
C VAL A 30 -11.26 -7.46 1.15
N GLU A 31 -10.99 -6.16 1.28
CA GLU A 31 -11.59 -5.12 0.45
C GLU A 31 -10.82 -4.82 -0.86
N GLY A 32 -9.73 -5.54 -1.14
CA GLY A 32 -8.91 -5.32 -2.34
C GLY A 32 -7.42 -5.26 -2.02
N TRP A 33 -6.83 -4.07 -2.10
CA TRP A 33 -5.41 -3.86 -1.89
C TRP A 33 -5.16 -2.78 -0.83
N ALA A 34 -4.11 -2.93 -0.05
CA ALA A 34 -3.74 -1.97 0.98
C ALA A 34 -2.22 -1.78 1.05
N LEU A 35 -1.78 -0.53 1.26
CA LEU A 35 -0.37 -0.21 1.52
C LEU A 35 -0.18 0.27 2.95
N PRO A 36 0.98 -0.01 3.57
CA PRO A 36 1.28 0.48 4.90
C PRO A 36 1.60 1.98 4.83
N ILE A 37 1.02 2.78 5.72
CA ILE A 37 1.22 4.24 5.72
C ILE A 37 2.70 4.67 5.86
N LYS A 38 3.56 3.80 6.40
CA LYS A 38 5.01 4.01 6.55
C LYS A 38 5.71 4.36 5.24
N ILE A 39 5.15 3.98 4.09
CA ILE A 39 5.67 4.37 2.79
C ILE A 39 5.60 5.89 2.57
N LEU A 40 4.63 6.60 3.17
CA LEU A 40 4.56 8.07 3.08
C LEU A 40 5.71 8.76 3.81
N GLU A 41 6.37 8.06 4.73
CA GLU A 41 7.54 8.55 5.47
C GLU A 41 8.84 8.37 4.69
N LYS A 42 8.83 7.57 3.61
CA LYS A 42 10.00 7.30 2.80
C LYS A 42 10.14 8.35 1.68
N PRO A 43 11.30 9.01 1.55
CA PRO A 43 11.52 10.00 0.49
C PRO A 43 11.52 9.36 -0.90
N GLU A 44 11.88 8.08 -1.00
CA GLU A 44 11.87 7.29 -2.25
C GLU A 44 10.48 7.23 -2.90
N PHE A 45 9.43 7.31 -2.07
CA PHE A 45 8.03 7.25 -2.52
C PHE A 45 7.39 8.63 -2.61
N SER A 46 8.17 9.72 -2.57
CA SER A 46 7.64 11.08 -2.61
C SER A 46 6.79 11.35 -3.86
N SER A 47 7.05 10.68 -4.98
CA SER A 47 6.27 10.81 -6.22
C SER A 47 4.86 10.23 -6.10
N VAL A 48 4.71 9.10 -5.39
CA VAL A 48 3.40 8.47 -5.14
C VAL A 48 2.79 8.90 -3.82
N LYS A 49 3.55 9.57 -2.94
CA LYS A 49 3.09 10.05 -1.63
C LYS A 49 1.90 10.98 -1.75
N ASP A 50 1.92 11.90 -2.71
CA ASP A 50 0.82 12.85 -2.93
C ASP A 50 -0.46 12.11 -3.34
N PHE A 51 -0.31 11.16 -4.27
CA PHE A 51 -1.38 10.26 -4.69
C PHE A 51 -1.93 9.43 -3.53
N LEU A 52 -1.05 8.78 -2.76
CA LEU A 52 -1.40 7.89 -1.65
C LEU A 52 -1.97 8.66 -0.44
N SER A 53 -1.54 9.90 -0.20
CA SER A 53 -2.16 10.80 0.79
C SER A 53 -3.57 11.21 0.41
N SER A 54 -3.91 11.21 -0.89
CA SER A 54 -5.25 11.51 -1.40
C SER A 54 -6.22 10.33 -1.24
N LEU A 55 -5.70 9.12 -1.04
CA LEU A 55 -6.50 7.91 -0.89
C LEU A 55 -7.08 7.76 0.53
N PRO A 56 -8.23 7.07 0.66
CA PRO A 56 -8.82 6.80 1.97
C PRO A 56 -7.88 5.93 2.80
N GLN A 57 -7.49 6.47 3.95
CA GLN A 57 -6.72 5.74 4.96
C GLN A 57 -7.71 5.12 5.93
N GLN A 58 -7.62 3.81 6.11
CA GLN A 58 -8.42 3.11 7.08
C GLN A 58 -7.56 2.18 7.92
N GLU A 59 -8.04 1.87 9.12
CA GLU A 59 -7.44 0.82 9.90
C GLU A 59 -7.84 -0.52 9.33
N VAL A 60 -6.94 -1.12 8.57
CA VAL A 60 -7.14 -2.45 7.99
C VAL A 60 -6.49 -3.47 8.91
N THR A 61 -7.22 -4.55 9.18
CA THR A 61 -6.64 -5.72 9.83
C THR A 61 -6.04 -6.56 8.73
N LEU A 62 -4.70 -6.62 8.67
CA LEU A 62 -4.01 -7.61 7.87
C LEU A 62 -4.43 -8.98 8.38
N ILE A 63 -5.13 -9.74 7.53
CA ILE A 63 -5.11 -11.18 7.61
C ILE A 63 -3.72 -11.60 7.15
N VAL A 64 -2.77 -11.56 8.07
CA VAL A 64 -1.60 -12.42 7.95
C VAL A 64 -2.14 -13.83 8.12
N GLU A 65 -2.28 -14.55 7.01
CA GLU A 65 -2.36 -16.02 7.07
C GLU A 65 -1.03 -16.47 7.68
N ASP A 66 -1.04 -16.60 9.01
CA ASP A 66 -0.03 -17.32 9.76
C ASP A 66 -0.17 -18.79 9.30
N ASP A 67 0.54 -19.14 8.24
CA ASP A 67 0.64 -20.51 7.75
C ASP A 67 1.26 -21.34 8.88
N ASN A 68 0.40 -22.08 9.59
CA ASN A 68 0.72 -22.92 10.74
C ASN A 68 0.96 -24.36 10.30
#